data_AF-A0A968KHQ5-F1
#
_entry.id   AF-A0A968KHQ5-F1
#
_cell.length_a   1.000
_cell.length_b   1.000
_cell.length_c   1.000
_cell.angle_alpha   90.00
_cell.angle_beta   90.00
_cell.angle_gamma   90.00
#
_symmetry.space_group_name_H-M   'P 1'
#
loop_
_entity.id
_entity.type
_entity.pdbx_description
1 polymer ?
#
loop_
_entity_poly.entity_id
_entity_poly.type
_entity_poly.pdbx_seq_one_letter_code
_entity_poly.pdbx_strand_id
1 'polypeptide(L)'
;MRYGTEEHKELFCRFFIDTHVPFQPEDLPWPELEEKTVQKLASFPIWDYAVQTESQVFRKLAAYSDEETDPLLKEALALQAYEEGRHADLLKYFLRRYNIPFQEQPGKPLPKNLELGFLSTGAGECIDSFFAFGFLEISKDTQDYPRELIEVMEPIVQEEARHILFIQNWILFQRFRRPWFQQPVHFVQTL
;
A
#
# COMPACT_ATOMS: atom_id res chain seq x y z
N MET A 1 7.27 -19.68 17.69
CA MET A 1 6.08 -19.10 17.05
C MET A 1 5.13 -20.13 16.44
N ARG A 2 3.82 -20.02 16.73
CA ARG A 2 2.71 -20.70 16.04
C ARG A 2 1.69 -19.68 15.55
N TYR A 3 1.06 -19.90 14.40
CA TYR A 3 0.04 -18.97 13.89
C TYR A 3 -1.14 -18.81 14.85
N GLY A 4 -1.71 -17.60 14.90
CA GLY A 4 -2.85 -17.25 15.76
C GLY A 4 -2.49 -17.01 17.23
N THR A 5 -1.22 -17.13 17.63
CA THR A 5 -0.78 -16.85 19.00
C THR A 5 -0.39 -15.39 19.19
N GLU A 6 -0.30 -14.95 20.46
CA GLU A 6 0.22 -13.62 20.82
C GLU A 6 1.64 -13.39 20.30
N GLU A 7 2.52 -14.40 20.39
CA GLU A 7 3.89 -14.35 19.84
C GLU A 7 3.87 -14.09 18.32
N HIS A 8 2.91 -14.67 17.59
CA HIS A 8 2.76 -14.43 16.16
C HIS A 8 2.31 -12.99 15.86
N LYS A 9 1.29 -12.51 16.58
CA LYS A 9 0.80 -11.12 16.47
C LYS A 9 1.91 -10.12 16.76
N GLU A 10 2.63 -10.33 17.85
CA GLU A 10 3.73 -9.46 18.25
C GLU A 10 4.81 -9.42 17.17
N LEU A 11 5.20 -10.57 16.61
CA LEU A 11 6.24 -10.63 15.60
C LEU A 11 5.90 -9.79 14.36
N PHE A 12 4.74 -10.02 13.72
CA PHE A 12 4.44 -9.33 12.46
C PHE A 12 4.09 -7.85 12.68
N CYS A 13 3.42 -7.50 13.78
CA CYS A 13 3.14 -6.10 14.09
C CYS A 13 4.42 -5.33 14.42
N ARG A 14 5.30 -5.88 15.27
CA ARG A 14 6.58 -5.24 15.62
C ARG A 14 7.50 -5.13 14.41
N PHE A 15 7.61 -6.19 13.60
CA PHE A 15 8.34 -6.12 12.35
C PHE A 15 7.83 -4.96 11.48
N PHE A 16 6.51 -4.84 11.32
CA PHE A 16 5.91 -3.79 10.48
C PHE A 16 6.21 -2.37 11.00
N ILE A 17 6.02 -2.16 12.31
CA ILE A 17 6.21 -0.87 12.97
C ILE A 17 7.69 -0.49 13.04
N ASP A 18 8.54 -1.40 13.51
CA ASP A 18 9.95 -1.12 13.81
C ASP A 18 10.79 -0.94 12.53
N THR A 19 10.30 -1.40 11.38
CA THR A 19 10.97 -1.24 10.08
C THR A 19 10.43 -0.08 9.24
N HIS A 20 9.48 0.70 9.78
CA HIS A 20 9.01 1.92 9.12
C HIS A 20 10.12 2.94 8.97
N VAL A 21 10.25 3.50 7.77
CA VAL A 21 11.20 4.59 7.48
C VAL A 21 10.39 5.82 7.07
N PRO A 22 10.31 6.86 7.92
CA PRO A 22 9.55 8.06 7.59
C PRO A 22 10.26 8.87 6.52
N PHE A 23 9.49 9.42 5.58
CA PHE A 23 9.95 10.40 4.60
C PHE A 23 8.83 11.37 4.23
N GLN A 24 9.20 12.52 3.67
CA GLN A 24 8.26 13.44 3.03
C GLN A 24 8.44 13.37 1.51
N PRO A 25 7.36 13.31 0.71
CA PRO A 25 7.49 13.21 -0.74
C PRO A 25 8.36 14.31 -1.36
N GLU A 26 8.27 15.55 -0.88
CA GLU A 26 9.01 16.70 -1.37
C GLU A 26 10.52 16.64 -1.12
N ASP A 27 10.96 15.87 -0.12
CA ASP A 27 12.36 15.74 0.27
C ASP A 27 13.10 14.64 -0.53
N LEU A 28 12.37 13.85 -1.33
CA LEU A 28 12.95 12.81 -2.16
C LEU A 28 13.79 13.42 -3.30
N PRO A 29 14.84 12.72 -3.78
CA PRO A 29 15.79 13.25 -4.76
C PRO A 29 15.23 13.25 -6.19
N TRP A 30 14.14 13.98 -6.43
CA TRP A 30 13.47 14.06 -7.73
C TRP A 30 14.39 14.61 -8.82
N PRO A 31 14.63 13.88 -9.92
CA PRO A 31 15.46 14.38 -11.01
C PRO A 31 14.76 15.49 -11.80
N GLU A 32 15.54 16.27 -12.55
CA GLU A 32 14.99 17.05 -13.65
C GLU A 32 14.74 16.12 -14.85
N LEU A 33 13.59 16.25 -15.49
CA LEU A 33 13.20 15.38 -16.59
C LEU A 33 13.19 16.14 -17.92
N GLU A 34 13.64 15.48 -18.99
CA GLU A 34 13.47 15.98 -20.34
C GLU A 34 11.98 16.05 -20.71
N GLU A 35 11.61 17.02 -21.54
CA GLU A 35 10.22 17.22 -21.98
C GLU A 35 9.61 15.95 -22.60
N LYS A 36 10.38 15.20 -23.40
CA LYS A 36 9.95 13.94 -24.00
C LYS A 36 9.54 12.90 -22.95
N THR A 37 10.24 12.86 -21.82
CA THR A 37 9.98 11.93 -20.72
C THR A 37 8.71 12.33 -19.98
N VAL A 38 8.54 13.63 -19.72
CA VAL A 38 7.31 14.16 -19.13
C VAL A 38 6.09 13.89 -20.02
N GLN A 39 6.21 14.09 -21.34
CA GLN A 39 5.14 13.78 -22.29
C GLN A 39 4.79 12.28 -22.32
N LYS A 40 5.80 11.40 -22.27
CA LYS A 40 5.59 9.94 -22.16
C LYS A 40 4.84 9.59 -20.88
N LEU A 41 5.27 10.13 -19.73
CA LEU A 41 4.59 9.92 -18.45
C LEU A 41 3.15 10.45 -18.48
N ALA A 42 2.93 11.65 -19.01
CA ALA A 42 1.60 12.25 -19.13
C ALA A 42 0.67 11.46 -20.06
N SER A 43 1.21 10.64 -20.96
CA SER A 43 0.40 9.82 -21.88
C SER A 43 -0.24 8.61 -21.21
N PHE A 44 0.18 8.21 -20.01
CA PHE A 44 -0.43 7.09 -19.31
C PHE A 44 -1.80 7.47 -18.75
N PRO A 45 -2.89 6.77 -19.13
CA PRO A 45 -4.25 7.09 -18.68
C PRO A 45 -4.55 6.45 -17.31
N ILE A 46 -3.60 6.52 -16.37
CA ILE A 46 -3.68 5.83 -15.07
C ILE A 46 -3.65 6.78 -13.87
N TRP A 47 -3.18 8.01 -14.04
CA TRP A 47 -2.83 8.88 -12.90
C TRP A 47 -4.01 9.21 -11.99
N ASP A 48 -5.17 9.55 -12.57
CA ASP A 48 -6.40 9.78 -11.82
C ASP A 48 -6.80 8.55 -11.00
N TYR A 49 -6.70 7.38 -11.63
CA TYR A 49 -7.05 6.11 -11.01
C TYR A 49 -6.07 5.77 -9.88
N ALA A 50 -4.76 5.91 -10.10
CA ALA A 50 -3.74 5.63 -9.11
C ALA A 50 -3.94 6.50 -7.86
N VAL A 51 -4.01 7.82 -8.01
CA VAL A 51 -4.26 8.75 -6.89
C VAL A 51 -5.57 8.43 -6.16
N GLN A 52 -6.63 8.09 -6.90
CA GLN A 52 -7.91 7.72 -6.30
C GLN A 52 -7.83 6.41 -5.53
N THR A 53 -7.13 5.40 -6.06
CA THR A 53 -6.97 4.09 -5.43
C THR A 53 -6.25 4.25 -4.10
N GLU A 54 -5.07 4.86 -4.07
CA GLU A 54 -4.30 5.12 -2.84
C GLU A 54 -5.14 5.88 -1.80
N SER A 55 -5.80 6.96 -2.23
CA SER A 55 -6.65 7.77 -1.35
C SER A 55 -7.83 6.96 -0.78
N GLN A 56 -8.37 6.02 -1.56
CA GLN A 56 -9.46 5.15 -1.13
C GLN A 56 -8.96 4.03 -0.20
N VAL A 57 -7.75 3.53 -0.42
CA VAL A 57 -7.08 2.55 0.43
C VAL A 57 -6.85 3.14 1.81
N PHE A 58 -6.20 4.31 1.90
CA PHE A 58 -6.06 5.07 3.13
C PHE A 58 -7.38 5.15 3.92
N ARG A 59 -8.47 5.59 3.27
CA ARG A 59 -9.77 5.77 3.93
C ARG A 59 -10.34 4.46 4.48
N LYS A 60 -10.16 3.33 3.78
CA LYS A 60 -10.61 2.01 4.25
C LYS A 60 -9.80 1.58 5.47
N LEU A 61 -8.47 1.68 5.39
CA LEU A 61 -7.55 1.22 6.43
C LEU A 61 -7.64 2.08 7.69
N ALA A 62 -7.74 3.40 7.54
CA ALA A 62 -7.95 4.31 8.66
C ALA A 62 -9.24 3.97 9.41
N ALA A 63 -10.35 3.83 8.68
CA ALA A 63 -11.64 3.46 9.28
C ALA A 63 -11.58 2.08 9.97
N TYR A 64 -10.88 1.11 9.38
CA TYR A 64 -10.74 -0.20 10.00
C TYR A 64 -9.85 -0.17 11.25
N SER A 65 -8.76 0.60 11.22
CA SER A 65 -7.87 0.79 12.38
C SER A 65 -8.60 1.42 13.57
N ASP A 66 -9.60 2.26 13.32
CA ASP A 66 -10.42 2.87 14.38
C ASP A 66 -11.30 1.85 15.12
N GLU A 67 -11.78 0.81 14.42
CA GLU A 67 -12.58 -0.30 14.98
C GLU A 67 -11.73 -1.36 15.70
N GLU A 68 -10.42 -1.43 15.42
CA GLU A 68 -9.54 -2.39 16.07
C GLU A 68 -9.40 -2.08 17.57
N THR A 69 -9.48 -3.14 18.38
CA THR A 69 -9.48 -3.07 19.84
C THR A 69 -8.17 -3.52 20.46
N ASP A 70 -7.43 -4.39 19.77
CA ASP A 70 -6.09 -4.77 20.20
C ASP A 70 -5.11 -3.61 19.92
N PRO A 71 -4.42 -3.08 20.95
CA PRO A 71 -3.63 -1.86 20.80
C PRO A 71 -2.47 -2.00 19.82
N LEU A 72 -1.85 -3.19 19.74
CA LEU A 72 -0.70 -3.41 18.86
C LEU A 72 -1.15 -3.57 17.39
N LEU A 73 -2.27 -4.26 17.15
CA LEU A 73 -2.86 -4.32 15.82
C LEU A 73 -3.38 -2.95 15.37
N LYS A 74 -4.01 -2.19 16.26
CA LYS A 74 -4.48 -0.84 15.97
C LYS A 74 -3.34 0.07 15.53
N GLU A 75 -2.22 0.04 16.25
CA GLU A 75 -1.01 0.80 15.91
C GLU A 75 -0.48 0.42 14.52
N ALA A 76 -0.33 -0.88 14.23
CA ALA A 76 0.18 -1.34 12.95
C ALA A 76 -0.78 -1.01 11.78
N LEU A 77 -2.09 -1.19 11.96
CA LEU A 77 -3.10 -0.84 10.95
C LEU A 77 -3.16 0.67 10.69
N ALA A 78 -3.05 1.49 11.74
CA ALA A 78 -3.02 2.94 11.61
C ALA A 78 -1.75 3.42 10.88
N LEU A 79 -0.61 2.77 11.14
CA LEU A 79 0.63 3.03 10.42
C LEU A 79 0.49 2.65 8.93
N GLN A 80 -0.09 1.49 8.62
CA GLN A 80 -0.34 1.11 7.23
C GLN A 80 -1.24 2.14 6.54
N ALA A 81 -2.33 2.56 7.18
CA ALA A 81 -3.19 3.62 6.65
C ALA A 81 -2.42 4.92 6.38
N TYR A 82 -1.54 5.33 7.30
CA TYR A 82 -0.70 6.50 7.11
C TYR A 82 0.23 6.39 5.89
N GLU A 83 0.88 5.23 5.71
CA GLU A 83 1.78 4.99 4.56
C GLU A 83 1.01 5.11 3.23
N GLU A 84 -0.16 4.49 3.14
CA GLU A 84 -1.06 4.53 1.97
C GLU A 84 -1.57 5.95 1.64
N GLY A 85 -1.88 6.73 2.69
CA GLY A 85 -2.21 8.14 2.53
C GLY A 85 -1.03 8.92 1.94
N ARG A 86 0.19 8.62 2.40
CA ARG A 86 1.41 9.23 1.88
C ARG A 86 1.75 8.78 0.45
N HIS A 87 1.35 7.58 0.02
CA HIS A 87 1.49 7.16 -1.38
C HIS A 87 0.64 8.03 -2.30
N ALA A 88 -0.61 8.30 -1.91
CA ALA A 88 -1.46 9.25 -2.62
C ALA A 88 -0.82 10.65 -2.71
N ASP A 89 -0.25 11.13 -1.60
CA ASP A 89 0.42 12.44 -1.56
C ASP A 89 1.69 12.47 -2.41
N LEU A 90 2.46 11.38 -2.44
CA LEU A 90 3.63 11.25 -3.30
C LEU A 90 3.25 11.28 -4.78
N LEU A 91 2.22 10.54 -5.18
CA LEU A 91 1.72 10.58 -6.56
C LEU A 91 1.25 11.99 -6.92
N LYS A 92 0.51 12.67 -6.04
CA LYS A 92 0.09 14.06 -6.25
C LYS A 92 1.29 15.00 -6.39
N TYR A 93 2.32 14.82 -5.56
CA TYR A 93 3.55 15.62 -5.64
C TYR A 93 4.28 15.39 -6.96
N PHE A 94 4.50 14.12 -7.34
CA PHE A 94 5.09 13.71 -8.63
C PHE A 94 4.39 14.38 -9.82
N LEU A 95 3.05 14.25 -9.87
CA LEU A 95 2.25 14.79 -10.97
C LEU A 95 2.33 16.32 -11.03
N ARG A 96 2.22 17.00 -9.88
CA ARG A 96 2.33 18.47 -9.80
C ARG A 96 3.73 18.95 -10.18
N ARG A 97 4.78 18.29 -9.68
CA ARG A 97 6.19 18.66 -9.94
C ARG A 97 6.51 18.64 -11.42
N TYR A 98 6.05 17.62 -12.14
CA TYR A 98 6.30 17.50 -13.59
C TYR A 98 5.15 18.05 -14.45
N ASN A 99 4.21 18.78 -13.84
CA ASN A 99 3.08 19.40 -14.52
C ASN A 99 2.25 18.40 -15.36
N ILE A 100 2.12 17.17 -14.86
CA ILE A 100 1.28 16.12 -15.44
C ILE A 100 -0.15 16.33 -14.94
N PRO A 101 -1.14 16.47 -15.84
CA PRO A 101 -2.52 16.71 -15.44
C PRO A 101 -3.11 15.47 -14.76
N PHE A 102 -3.86 15.71 -13.69
CA PHE A 102 -4.69 14.69 -13.05
C PHE A 102 -5.92 15.34 -12.39
N GLN A 103 -6.94 14.54 -12.13
CA GLN A 103 -8.18 14.96 -11.47
C GLN A 103 -8.37 14.19 -10.18
N GLU A 104 -8.45 14.93 -9.06
CA GLU A 104 -8.86 14.35 -7.79
C GLU A 104 -10.36 14.04 -7.83
N GLN A 105 -10.69 12.77 -7.67
CA GLN A 105 -12.07 12.31 -7.60
C GLN A 105 -12.54 12.23 -6.15
N PRO A 106 -13.83 12.48 -5.87
CA PRO A 106 -14.38 12.26 -4.54
C PRO A 106 -14.24 10.79 -4.17
N GLY A 107 -13.89 10.56 -2.91
CA GLY A 107 -13.73 9.21 -2.39
C GLY A 107 -15.06 8.45 -2.36
N LYS A 108 -15.01 7.14 -2.63
CA LYS A 108 -16.17 6.25 -2.62
C LYS A 108 -16.69 6.03 -1.19
N PRO A 109 -17.97 5.66 -1.00
CA PRO A 109 -18.46 5.27 0.33
C PRO A 109 -17.62 4.12 0.91
N LEU A 110 -17.44 4.12 2.23
CA LEU A 110 -16.77 3.02 2.92
C LEU A 110 -17.59 1.73 2.78
N PRO A 111 -16.92 0.56 2.72
CA PRO A 111 -17.63 -0.72 2.72
C PRO A 111 -18.37 -0.91 4.04
N LYS A 112 -19.51 -1.61 4.00
CA LYS A 112 -20.29 -1.91 5.22
C LYS A 112 -19.55 -2.83 6.19
N ASN A 113 -18.66 -3.67 5.67
CA ASN A 113 -17.80 -4.56 6.46
C ASN A 113 -16.36 -4.11 6.24
N LEU A 114 -15.78 -3.45 7.24
CA LEU A 114 -14.44 -2.88 7.16
C LEU A 114 -13.34 -3.95 7.18
N GLU A 115 -13.53 -5.06 7.90
CA GLU A 115 -12.59 -6.21 7.90
C GLU A 115 -12.48 -6.82 6.48
N LEU A 116 -13.62 -7.03 5.81
CA LEU A 116 -13.63 -7.49 4.42
C LEU A 116 -13.08 -6.41 3.46
N GLY A 117 -13.32 -5.14 3.77
CA GLY A 117 -12.71 -4.01 3.08
C GLY A 117 -11.19 -4.04 3.15
N PHE A 118 -10.61 -4.31 4.32
CA PHE A 118 -9.18 -4.47 4.52
C PHE A 118 -8.62 -5.67 3.75
N LEU A 119 -9.28 -6.83 3.84
CA LEU A 119 -8.91 -8.04 3.10
C LEU A 119 -8.86 -7.82 1.58
N SER A 120 -9.93 -7.26 1.01
CA SER A 120 -10.00 -6.96 -0.43
C SER A 120 -8.95 -5.93 -0.88
N THR A 121 -8.50 -5.07 0.03
CA THR A 121 -7.44 -4.11 -0.24
C THR A 121 -6.10 -4.81 -0.35
N GLY A 122 -5.70 -5.60 0.65
CA GLY A 122 -4.42 -6.31 0.59
C GLY A 122 -4.34 -7.35 -0.53
N ALA A 123 -5.47 -7.91 -1.01
CA ALA A 123 -5.51 -8.72 -2.23
C ALA A 123 -5.25 -7.88 -3.50
N GLY A 124 -5.75 -6.64 -3.54
CA GLY A 124 -5.45 -5.66 -4.57
C GLY A 124 -3.98 -5.27 -4.58
N GLU A 125 -3.42 -4.90 -3.42
CA GLU A 125 -2.01 -4.52 -3.29
C GLU A 125 -1.05 -5.62 -3.77
N CYS A 126 -1.37 -6.90 -3.52
CA CYS A 126 -0.57 -8.02 -4.05
C CYS A 126 -0.49 -8.01 -5.59
N ILE A 127 -1.59 -7.66 -6.27
CA ILE A 127 -1.67 -7.61 -7.73
C ILE A 127 -0.99 -6.34 -8.25
N ASP A 128 -1.28 -5.20 -7.64
CA ASP A 128 -0.75 -3.90 -8.04
C ASP A 128 0.76 -3.85 -7.83
N SER A 129 1.27 -4.38 -6.71
CA SER A 129 2.71 -4.57 -6.46
C SER A 129 3.38 -5.50 -7.47
N PHE A 130 2.74 -6.60 -7.89
CA PHE A 130 3.31 -7.48 -8.92
C PHE A 130 3.57 -6.73 -10.23
N PHE A 131 2.62 -5.90 -10.66
CA PHE A 131 2.78 -5.08 -11.86
C PHE A 131 3.74 -3.90 -11.63
N ALA A 132 3.64 -3.20 -10.50
CA ALA A 132 4.46 -2.05 -10.18
C ALA A 132 5.94 -2.43 -10.06
N PHE A 133 6.26 -3.47 -9.27
CA PHE A 133 7.65 -3.91 -9.07
C PHE A 133 8.26 -4.42 -10.39
N GLY A 134 7.49 -5.20 -11.15
CA GLY A 134 7.92 -5.66 -12.48
C GLY A 134 8.14 -4.50 -13.45
N PHE A 135 7.27 -3.50 -13.46
CA PHE A 135 7.41 -2.31 -14.30
C PHE A 135 8.64 -1.49 -13.93
N LEU A 136 8.92 -1.29 -12.63
CA LEU A 136 10.09 -0.57 -12.17
C LEU A 136 11.39 -1.30 -12.56
N GLU A 137 11.44 -2.62 -12.40
CA GLU A 137 12.62 -3.41 -12.76
C GLU A 137 12.85 -3.42 -14.29
N ILE A 138 11.80 -3.65 -15.08
CA ILE A 138 11.90 -3.56 -16.55
C ILE A 138 12.37 -2.16 -16.98
N SER A 139 11.86 -1.10 -16.35
CA SER A 139 12.24 0.28 -16.66
C SER A 139 13.72 0.56 -16.35
N LYS A 140 14.29 -0.06 -15.32
CA LYS A 140 15.74 0.03 -15.00
C LYS A 140 16.59 -0.63 -16.09
N ASP A 141 16.11 -1.74 -16.64
CA ASP A 141 16.82 -2.51 -17.66
C ASP A 141 16.71 -1.90 -19.07
N THR A 142 15.52 -1.43 -19.46
CA THR A 142 15.29 -0.87 -20.80
C THR A 142 15.80 0.55 -20.97
N GLN A 143 16.17 1.22 -19.86
CA GLN A 143 16.57 2.64 -19.83
C GLN A 143 15.51 3.57 -20.42
N ASP A 144 14.24 3.15 -20.34
CA ASP A 144 13.08 3.87 -20.86
C ASP A 144 12.75 5.16 -20.08
N TYR A 145 13.26 5.27 -18.85
CA TYR A 145 13.16 6.41 -17.94
C TYR A 145 14.50 6.63 -17.24
N PRO A 146 14.81 7.85 -16.76
CA PRO A 146 15.96 8.10 -15.91
C PRO A 146 15.92 7.20 -14.68
N ARG A 147 17.05 6.57 -14.35
CA ARG A 147 17.16 5.65 -13.22
C ARG A 147 16.82 6.35 -11.91
N GLU A 148 17.21 7.60 -11.77
CA GLU A 148 16.94 8.45 -10.62
C GLU A 148 15.43 8.62 -10.39
N LEU A 149 14.61 8.68 -11.45
CA LEU A 149 13.16 8.77 -11.33
C LEU A 149 12.57 7.48 -10.76
N ILE A 150 13.12 6.34 -11.15
CA ILE A 150 12.68 5.02 -10.68
C ILE A 150 13.11 4.83 -9.22
N GLU A 151 14.35 5.17 -8.89
CA GLU A 151 14.92 5.01 -7.55
C GLU A 151 14.27 5.93 -6.51
N VAL A 152 13.71 7.08 -6.92
CA VAL A 152 12.88 7.93 -6.04
C VAL A 152 11.64 7.20 -5.52
N MET A 153 11.12 6.21 -6.26
CA MET A 153 9.95 5.41 -5.84
C MET A 153 10.31 4.27 -4.88
N GLU A 154 11.60 4.00 -4.67
CA GLU A 154 12.09 2.87 -3.85
C GLU A 154 11.47 2.83 -2.43
N PRO A 155 11.29 3.96 -1.72
CA PRO A 155 10.66 3.92 -0.41
C PRO A 155 9.27 3.27 -0.46
N ILE A 156 8.43 3.61 -1.45
CA ILE A 156 7.09 3.02 -1.62
C ILE A 156 7.18 1.51 -1.86
N VAL A 157 8.13 1.06 -2.70
CA VAL A 157 8.34 -0.38 -2.95
C VAL A 157 8.60 -1.14 -1.64
N GLN A 158 9.38 -0.55 -0.73
CA GLN A 158 9.64 -1.14 0.58
C GLN A 158 8.41 -1.12 1.50
N GLU A 159 7.54 -0.11 1.41
CA GLU A 159 6.28 -0.07 2.16
C GLU A 159 5.32 -1.13 1.66
N GLU A 160 5.08 -1.19 0.36
CA GLU A 160 4.23 -2.19 -0.29
C GLU A 160 4.65 -3.63 0.04
N ALA A 161 5.96 -3.92 -0.02
CA ALA A 161 6.48 -5.22 0.37
C ALA A 161 6.14 -5.57 1.84
N ARG A 162 6.23 -4.59 2.75
CA ARG A 162 5.84 -4.77 4.16
C ARG A 162 4.33 -4.93 4.31
N HIS A 163 3.51 -4.21 3.54
CA HIS A 163 2.06 -4.33 3.56
C HIS A 163 1.61 -5.73 3.16
N ILE A 164 2.20 -6.29 2.11
CA ILE A 164 1.95 -7.67 1.66
C ILE A 164 2.31 -8.69 2.76
N LEU A 165 3.47 -8.53 3.39
CA LEU A 165 3.87 -9.41 4.50
C LEU A 165 2.92 -9.26 5.69
N PHE A 166 2.50 -8.04 6.00
CA PHE A 166 1.57 -7.75 7.09
C PHE A 166 0.21 -8.41 6.85
N ILE A 167 -0.42 -8.18 5.69
CA ILE A 167 -1.75 -8.74 5.39
C ILE A 167 -1.72 -10.26 5.40
N GLN A 168 -0.66 -10.89 4.86
CA GLN A 168 -0.56 -12.34 4.84
C GLN A 168 -0.48 -12.93 6.26
N ASN A 169 0.32 -12.33 7.14
CA ASN A 169 0.41 -12.76 8.54
C ASN A 169 -0.87 -12.43 9.32
N TRP A 170 -1.49 -11.29 9.05
CA TRP A 170 -2.77 -10.90 9.63
C TRP A 170 -3.87 -11.90 9.26
N ILE A 171 -3.99 -12.33 8.00
CA ILE A 171 -4.95 -13.35 7.55
C ILE A 171 -4.75 -14.66 8.33
N LEU A 172 -3.49 -15.10 8.49
CA LEU A 172 -3.17 -16.30 9.24
C LEU A 172 -3.50 -16.13 10.73
N PHE A 173 -3.16 -14.99 11.32
CA PHE A 173 -3.46 -14.69 12.72
C PHE A 173 -4.97 -14.74 12.98
N GLN A 174 -5.73 -14.02 12.17
CA GLN A 174 -7.19 -13.99 12.24
C GLN A 174 -7.77 -15.39 12.03
N ARG A 175 -7.27 -16.18 11.07
CA ARG A 175 -7.74 -17.55 10.87
C ARG A 175 -7.51 -18.43 12.10
N PHE A 176 -6.28 -18.48 12.61
CA PHE A 176 -5.89 -19.45 13.62
C PHE A 176 -6.25 -19.06 15.06
N ARG A 177 -6.57 -17.79 15.34
CA ARG A 177 -7.17 -17.39 16.63
C ARG A 177 -8.63 -17.81 16.77
N ARG A 178 -9.30 -18.15 15.66
CA ARG A 178 -10.71 -18.62 15.67
C ARG A 178 -10.78 -20.11 16.07
N PRO A 179 -11.90 -20.56 16.66
CA PRO A 179 -12.14 -21.98 16.91
C PRO A 179 -11.93 -22.82 15.65
N TRP A 180 -11.38 -24.03 15.81
CA TRP A 180 -10.93 -24.88 14.69
C TRP A 180 -12.01 -25.11 13.61
N PHE A 181 -13.28 -25.19 13.99
CA PHE A 181 -14.42 -25.40 13.08
C PHE A 181 -14.79 -24.15 12.26
N GLN A 182 -14.37 -22.95 12.66
CA GLN A 182 -14.57 -21.71 11.91
C GLN A 182 -13.43 -21.41 10.93
N GLN A 183 -12.29 -22.08 11.09
CA GLN A 183 -11.10 -21.85 10.26
C GLN A 183 -11.31 -22.18 8.78
N PRO A 184 -12.01 -23.28 8.39
CA PRO A 184 -12.31 -23.57 6.99
C PRO A 184 -13.22 -22.52 6.34
N VAL A 185 -14.20 -21.99 7.09
CA VAL A 185 -15.09 -20.93 6.59
C VAL A 185 -14.30 -19.65 6.32
N HIS A 186 -13.47 -19.24 7.27
CA HIS A 186 -12.59 -18.09 7.08
C HIS A 186 -11.62 -18.30 5.92
N PHE A 187 -11.06 -19.51 5.75
CA PHE A 187 -10.22 -19.84 4.60
C PHE A 187 -10.93 -19.58 3.27
N VAL A 188 -12.15 -20.10 3.09
CA VAL A 188 -12.92 -19.89 1.86
C VAL A 188 -13.28 -18.42 1.63
N GLN A 189 -13.53 -17.66 2.70
CA GLN A 189 -13.84 -16.23 2.61
C GLN A 189 -12.60 -15.35 2.33
N THR A 190 -11.39 -15.91 2.45
CA THR A 190 -10.11 -15.20 2.31
C THR A 190 -9.20 -15.80 1.24
N LEU A 191 -9.77 -16.64 0.36
CA LEU A 191 -9.17 -17.04 -0.91
C LEU A 191 -9.42 -15.95 -1.96
#